data_AF-A0A522Y1F1-F1
#
_entry.id   AF-A0A522Y1F1-F1
#
_cell.length_a   1.000
_cell.length_b   1.000
_cell.length_c   1.000
_cell.angle_alpha   90.00
_cell.angle_beta   90.00
_cell.angle_gamma   90.00
#
_symmetry.space_group_name_H-M   'P 1'
#
loop_
_entity.id
_entity.type
_entity.pdbx_description
1 polymer ?
#
loop_
_entity_poly.entity_id
_entity_poly.type
_entity_poly.pdbx_seq_one_letter_code
_entity_poly.pdbx_strand_id
1 'polypeptide(L)' 'MKVRKKDLQIIREDPIESFYQGIKSSATKDKYTRTLRRTLCDIFEDVLSKVFDHHFPVFVR' A
#
# COMPACT_ATOMS: atom_id res chain seq x y z
N MET A 1 -38.05 -3.05 26.67
CA MET A 1 -38.15 -3.58 25.28
C MET A 1 -37.51 -4.96 25.26
N LYS A 2 -38.25 -6.05 24.99
CA LYS A 2 -37.69 -7.41 24.95
C LYS A 2 -37.05 -7.63 23.57
N VAL A 3 -35.73 -7.59 23.50
CA VAL A 3 -34.98 -7.95 22.28
C VAL A 3 -35.22 -9.43 22.01
N ARG A 4 -35.77 -9.77 20.84
CA ARG A 4 -36.05 -11.16 20.47
C ARG A 4 -34.78 -11.77 19.90
N LYS A 5 -34.56 -13.07 20.12
CA LYS A 5 -33.41 -13.82 19.57
C LYS A 5 -33.28 -13.73 18.04
N LYS A 6 -34.37 -13.37 17.36
CA LYS A 6 -34.49 -13.13 15.92
C LYS A 6 -33.90 -11.78 15.48
N ASP A 7 -33.84 -10.82 16.41
CA ASP A 7 -33.32 -9.46 16.19
C ASP A 7 -31.79 -9.44 16.31
N LEU A 8 -31.21 -10.49 16.91
CA LEU A 8 -29.79 -10.80 16.84
C LEU A 8 -29.55 -11.62 15.56
N GLN A 9 -29.62 -10.98 14.39
CA GLN A 9 -28.95 -11.54 13.22
C GLN A 9 -27.48 -11.63 13.58
N ILE A 10 -27.04 -12.84 13.91
CA ILE A 10 -25.63 -13.16 14.02
C ILE A 10 -25.09 -12.95 12.61
N ILE A 11 -24.52 -11.78 12.39
CA ILE A 11 -23.66 -11.51 11.24
C ILE A 11 -22.51 -12.50 11.41
N ARG A 12 -22.68 -13.70 10.84
CA ARG A 12 -21.58 -14.63 10.59
C ARG A 12 -20.80 -14.04 9.42
N GLU A 13 -20.19 -12.88 9.62
CA GLU A 13 -19.08 -12.50 8.78
C GLU A 13 -17.96 -13.46 9.17
N ASP A 14 -17.60 -14.35 8.25
CA ASP A 14 -16.43 -15.19 8.41
C ASP A 14 -15.23 -14.25 8.60
N PRO A 15 -14.48 -14.32 9.71
CA PRO A 15 -13.35 -13.44 9.96
C PRO A 15 -12.35 -13.39 8.80
N ILE A 16 -12.24 -14.47 8.02
CA ILE A 16 -11.38 -14.52 6.85
C ILE A 16 -11.91 -13.65 5.71
N GLU A 17 -13.23 -13.58 5.52
CA GLU A 17 -13.86 -12.73 4.52
C GLU A 17 -13.69 -11.26 4.88
N SER A 18 -13.90 -10.88 6.14
CA SER A 18 -13.67 -9.50 6.60
C SER A 18 -12.20 -9.09 6.44
N PHE A 19 -11.25 -10.00 6.66
CA PHE A 19 -9.83 -9.76 6.37
C PHE A 19 -9.57 -9.49 4.88
N TYR A 20 -10.11 -10.32 3.98
CA TYR A 20 -9.97 -10.11 2.54
C TYR A 20 -10.66 -8.83 2.05
N GLN A 21 -11.80 -8.46 2.65
CA GLN A 21 -12.44 -7.17 2.38
C GLN A 21 -11.57 -6.00 2.84
N GLY A 22 -10.91 -6.12 3.99
CA GLY A 22 -9.93 -5.15 4.46
C GLY A 22 -8.79 -4.93 3.47
N ILE A 23 -8.27 -6.00 2.86
CA ILE A 23 -7.25 -5.92 1.80
C ILE A 23 -7.79 -5.20 0.55
N LYS A 24 -9.03 -5.48 0.16
CA LYS A 24 -9.69 -4.88 -1.02
C LYS A 24 -10.20 -3.45 -0.79
N SER A 25 -10.19 -2.97 0.46
CA SER A 25 -10.70 -1.64 0.79
C SER A 25 -9.91 -0.54 0.09
N SER A 26 -10.58 0.56 -0.22
CA SER A 26 -9.96 1.76 -0.82
C SER A 26 -8.83 2.29 0.04
N ALA A 27 -9.02 2.34 1.36
CA ALA A 27 -8.01 2.79 2.32
C ALA A 27 -6.71 1.95 2.23
N THR A 28 -6.84 0.62 2.11
CA THR A 28 -5.68 -0.26 1.94
C THR A 28 -5.02 -0.04 0.59
N LYS A 29 -5.79 0.10 -0.48
CA LYS A 29 -5.27 0.42 -1.82
C LYS A 29 -4.47 1.73 -1.82
N ASP A 30 -5.03 2.80 -1.25
CA ASP A 30 -4.39 4.11 -1.17
C ASP A 30 -3.08 4.06 -0.38
N LYS A 31 -3.06 3.33 0.74
CA LYS A 31 -1.86 3.11 1.54
C LYS A 31 -0.78 2.42 0.72
N TYR A 32 -1.09 1.29 0.08
CA TYR A 32 -0.11 0.56 -0.73
C TYR A 32 0.34 1.34 -1.95
N THR A 33 -0.55 2.06 -2.64
CA THR A 33 -0.20 2.93 -3.77
C THR A 33 0.75 4.05 -3.34
N ARG A 34 0.52 4.67 -2.18
CA ARG A 34 1.43 5.69 -1.64
C ARG A 34 2.81 5.11 -1.34
N THR A 35 2.86 3.95 -0.69
CA THR A 35 4.13 3.26 -0.38
C THR A 35 4.86 2.89 -1.68
N LEU A 36 4.17 2.27 -2.64
CA LEU A 36 4.74 1.88 -3.92
C LEU A 36 5.31 3.09 -4.68
N ARG A 37 4.58 4.20 -4.74
CA ARG A 37 5.06 5.43 -5.36
C ARG A 37 6.36 5.91 -4.71
N ARG A 38 6.44 5.92 -3.38
CA ARG A 38 7.64 6.32 -2.64
C ARG A 38 8.82 5.43 -3.01
N THR A 39 8.64 4.11 -2.88
CA THR A 39 9.69 3.13 -3.19
C THR A 39 10.18 3.25 -4.63
N LEU A 40 9.28 3.45 -5.59
CA LEU A 40 9.67 3.63 -6.98
C LEU A 40 10.45 4.94 -7.19
N CYS A 41 10.03 6.05 -6.58
CA CYS A 41 10.79 7.30 -6.61
C CYS A 41 12.21 7.11 -6.04
N ASP A 42 12.35 6.47 -4.88
CA ASP A 42 13.65 6.23 -4.25
C ASP A 42 14.57 5.38 -5.16
N ILE A 43 14.01 4.34 -5.81
CA ILE A 43 14.75 3.52 -6.78
C ILE A 43 15.15 4.33 -8.00
N PHE A 44 14.24 5.14 -8.55
CA PHE A 44 14.55 5.95 -9.74
C PHE A 44 15.58 7.03 -9.44
N GLU A 45 15.52 7.66 -8.28
CA GLU A 45 16.56 8.61 -7.84
C GLU A 45 17.93 7.93 -7.77
N ASP A 46 18.03 6.76 -7.13
CA ASP A 46 19.29 6.02 -7.04
C ASP A 46 19.83 5.60 -8.41
N VAL A 47 18.97 5.10 -9.30
CA VAL A 47 19.36 4.73 -10.67
C VAL A 47 19.83 5.95 -11.45
N LEU A 48 19.07 7.05 -11.43
CA LEU A 48 19.43 8.26 -12.17
C LEU A 48 20.72 8.88 -11.63
N SER A 49 20.87 9.00 -10.31
CA SER A 49 22.11 9.49 -9.69
C SER A 49 23.32 8.65 -10.11
N LYS A 50 23.22 7.32 -10.06
CA LYS A 50 24.32 6.43 -10.49
C LYS A 50 24.65 6.55 -11.97
N VAL A 51 23.64 6.72 -12.82
CA VAL A 51 23.84 6.91 -14.27
C VAL A 51 24.54 8.24 -14.53
N PHE A 52 24.11 9.34 -13.92
CA PHE A 52 24.74 10.64 -14.13
C PHE A 52 26.14 10.72 -13.53
N ASP A 53 26.38 10.15 -12.35
CA ASP A 53 27.72 10.14 -11.73
C ASP A 53 28.73 9.30 -12.52
N HIS A 54 28.30 8.24 -13.21
CA HIS A 54 29.18 7.46 -14.09
C HIS A 54 29.47 8.13 -15.45
N HIS A 55 28.63 9.07 -15.91
CA HIS A 55 28.78 9.71 -17.22
C HIS A 55 29.56 11.02 -17.21
N PHE A 56 29.91 11.56 -16.03
CA PHE A 56 30.84 12.67 -15.92
C PHE A 56 32.16 12.19 -15.31
N PRO A 57 33.10 11.61 -16.11
CA PRO A 57 34.48 11.60 -15.69
C PRO A 57 34.85 13.06 -15.42
N VAL A 58 35.25 13.31 -14.18
CA VAL A 58 35.75 14.57 -13.67
C VAL A 58 36.87 15.05 -14.60
N PHE A 59 36.53 15.83 -15.64
CA PHE A 59 37.47 16.71 -16.33
C PHE A 59 37.65 17.95 -15.44
N VAL A 60 38.21 17.73 -14.25
CA VAL A 60 38.76 18.79 -13.42
C VAL A 60 40.27 18.73 -13.60
N ARG A 61 40.71 19.57 -14.54
CA ARG A 61 42.03 20.19 -14.71
C ARG A 61 43.27 19.30 -14.86
#